data_AF-A0A6B2GBK6-F1
#
_entry.id   AF-A0A6B2GBK6-F1
#
_cell.length_a   1.000
_cell.length_b   1.000
_cell.length_c   1.000
_cell.angle_alpha   90.00
_cell.angle_beta   90.00
_cell.angle_gamma   90.00
#
_symmetry.space_group_name_H-M   'P 1'
#
loop_
_entity.id
_entity.type
_entity.pdbx_description
1 polymer ?
#
loop_
_entity_poly.entity_id
_entity_poly.type
_entity_poly.pdbx_seq_one_letter_code
_entity_poly.pdbx_strand_id
1 'polypeptide(L)'
;NQKGIIPSNYFEPYDEHGIVDGNKKFEWYCPEVDRIKAEAMLMRCEVPETFLIRNSTNPGTPFTLSVLDRNRVPKHYRITLAHGLGFSIIDKLYFPDLPSLVNC
;
A
#
# COMPACT_ATOMS: atom_id res chain seq x y z
N ASN A 1 -3.86 33.77 11.82
CA ASN A 1 -4.86 32.75 11.44
C ASN A 1 -5.17 32.87 9.96
N GLN A 2 -4.55 32.05 9.11
CA GLN A 2 -4.92 31.95 7.69
C GLN A 2 -6.06 30.96 7.52
N LYS A 3 -7.06 31.33 6.71
CA LYS A 3 -8.17 30.47 6.27
C LYS A 3 -8.13 30.42 4.74
N GLY A 4 -8.37 29.24 4.16
CA GLY A 4 -8.38 29.03 2.72
C GLY A 4 -9.36 27.91 2.35
N ILE A 5 -9.75 27.87 1.07
CA ILE A 5 -10.61 26.82 0.53
C ILE A 5 -9.69 25.74 -0.06
N ILE A 6 -9.92 24.48 0.32
CA ILE A 6 -9.29 23.32 -0.30
C ILE A 6 -10.36 22.50 -1.04
N PRO A 7 -10.02 21.84 -2.16
CA PRO A 7 -10.93 20.91 -2.81
C PRO A 7 -11.30 19.75 -1.87
N SER A 8 -12.56 19.33 -1.85
CA SER A 8 -13.04 18.31 -0.92
C SER A 8 -12.38 16.93 -1.12
N ASN A 9 -11.82 16.66 -2.30
CA ASN A 9 -11.08 15.43 -2.61
C ASN A 9 -9.58 15.50 -2.21
N TYR A 10 -9.12 16.64 -1.70
CA TYR A 10 -7.77 16.81 -1.11
C TYR A 10 -7.80 16.60 0.41
N PHE A 11 -8.96 16.24 0.94
CA PHE A 11 -9.22 16.01 2.35
C PHE A 11 -9.97 14.69 2.50
N GLU A 12 -9.50 13.80 3.36
CA GLU A 12 -10.28 12.65 3.79
C GLU A 12 -10.73 12.90 5.23
N PRO A 13 -12.05 12.94 5.52
CA PRO A 13 -12.52 13.14 6.87
C PRO A 13 -12.05 11.97 7.74
N TYR A 14 -11.42 12.25 8.87
CA TYR A 14 -11.25 11.25 9.93
C TYR A 14 -12.63 10.75 10.34
N ASP A 15 -12.85 9.43 10.40
CA ASP A 15 -14.06 8.90 11.01
C ASP A 15 -13.99 9.07 12.54
N GLU A 16 -15.10 8.79 13.23
CA GLU A 16 -15.23 8.87 14.68
C GLU A 16 -14.24 7.96 15.46
N HIS A 17 -13.48 7.12 14.74
CA HIS A 17 -12.44 6.25 15.24
C HIS A 17 -11.02 6.66 14.77
N GLY A 18 -10.89 7.76 14.02
CA GLY A 18 -9.61 8.31 13.55
C GLY A 18 -8.94 7.55 12.40
N ILE A 19 -9.65 6.62 11.73
CA ILE A 19 -9.10 5.76 10.67
C ILE A 19 -10.05 5.75 9.46
N VAL A 20 -9.91 6.74 8.57
CA VAL A 20 -10.25 6.51 7.15
C VAL A 20 -8.98 6.06 6.47
N ASP A 21 -8.87 4.73 6.34
CA ASP A 21 -7.73 3.98 5.78
C ASP A 21 -6.39 4.69 6.00
N GLY A 22 -5.91 4.69 7.25
CA GLY A 22 -4.76 5.48 7.70
C GLY A 22 -3.46 5.26 6.93
N ASN A 23 -3.45 4.34 5.97
CA ASN A 23 -2.39 4.12 5.01
C ASN A 23 -2.42 5.10 3.82
N LYS A 24 -3.55 5.72 3.47
CA LYS A 24 -3.67 6.70 2.36
C LYS A 24 -2.79 7.94 2.50
N LYS A 25 -2.33 8.22 3.72
CA LYS A 25 -1.33 9.27 3.98
C LYS A 25 0.06 8.93 3.41
N PHE A 26 0.32 7.66 3.06
CA PHE A 26 1.58 7.23 2.51
C PHE A 26 1.52 7.19 0.98
N GLU A 27 2.49 7.83 0.33
CA GLU A 27 2.57 7.93 -1.13
C GLU A 27 2.66 6.57 -1.83
N TRP A 28 3.22 5.56 -1.15
CA TRP A 28 3.33 4.20 -1.66
C TRP A 28 2.04 3.39 -1.56
N TYR A 29 0.99 3.90 -0.88
CA TYR A 29 -0.27 3.18 -0.74
C TYR A 29 -1.30 3.65 -1.76
N CYS A 30 -1.71 2.75 -2.65
CA CYS A 30 -2.63 3.00 -3.74
C CYS A 30 -3.83 2.03 -3.68
N PRO A 31 -4.86 2.30 -2.85
CA PRO A 31 -5.93 1.34 -2.56
C PRO A 31 -6.83 1.02 -3.77
N GLU A 32 -6.94 1.93 -4.73
CA GLU A 32 -7.80 1.81 -5.91
C GLU A 32 -7.08 1.19 -7.13
N VAL A 33 -5.78 0.88 -6.98
CA VAL A 33 -4.96 0.34 -8.05
C VAL A 33 -5.13 -1.17 -8.10
N ASP A 34 -5.59 -1.69 -9.23
CA ASP A 34 -5.60 -3.13 -9.51
C ASP A 34 -4.23 -3.62 -9.99
N ARG A 35 -4.11 -4.93 -10.23
CA ARG A 35 -2.85 -5.53 -10.68
C ARG A 35 -2.33 -4.93 -11.99
N ILE A 36 -3.20 -4.78 -12.99
CA ILE A 36 -2.82 -4.34 -14.34
C ILE A 36 -2.35 -2.88 -14.28
N LYS A 37 -3.09 -2.03 -13.56
CA LYS A 37 -2.71 -0.63 -13.32
C LYS A 37 -1.39 -0.54 -12.56
N ALA A 38 -1.17 -1.38 -11.55
CA ALA A 38 0.10 -1.40 -10.81
C ALA A 38 1.29 -1.72 -11.72
N GLU A 39 1.16 -2.77 -12.55
CA GLU A 39 2.21 -3.13 -13.52
C GLU A 39 2.50 -1.96 -14.48
N ALA A 40 1.47 -1.31 -15.01
CA ALA A 40 1.64 -0.14 -15.88
C ALA A 40 2.30 1.06 -15.18
N MET A 41 1.93 1.35 -13.94
CA MET A 41 2.53 2.44 -13.14
C MET A 41 4.01 2.16 -12.86
N LEU A 42 4.33 0.96 -12.40
CA LEU A 42 5.70 0.54 -12.11
C LEU A 42 6.60 0.60 -13.35
N MET A 43 6.10 0.09 -14.49
CA MET A 43 6.85 0.10 -15.75
C MET A 43 7.13 1.52 -16.27
N ARG A 44 6.23 2.48 -16.01
CA ARG A 44 6.40 3.90 -16.38
C ARG A 44 7.45 4.63 -15.54
N CYS A 45 7.65 4.23 -14.29
CA CYS A 45 8.66 4.86 -13.43
C CYS A 45 10.09 4.56 -13.91
N GLU A 46 10.30 3.45 -14.63
CA GLU A 46 11.60 2.99 -15.18
C GLU A 46 12.76 2.85 -14.16
N VAL A 47 12.47 3.01 -12.86
CA VAL A 47 13.44 2.86 -11.77
C VAL A 47 13.24 1.49 -11.11
N PRO A 48 14.23 0.59 -11.15
CA PRO A 48 14.19 -0.67 -10.42
C PRO A 48 13.91 -0.47 -8.93
N GLU A 49 13.29 -1.46 -8.30
CA GLU A 49 12.93 -1.46 -6.88
C GLU A 49 11.84 -0.44 -6.50
N THR A 50 11.28 0.30 -7.47
CA THR A 50 10.04 1.05 -7.28
C THR A 50 8.92 0.09 -6.87
N PHE A 51 8.10 0.51 -5.90
CA PHE A 51 7.03 -0.32 -5.37
C PHE A 51 5.76 0.50 -5.07
N LEU A 52 4.66 -0.22 -4.87
CA LEU A 52 3.43 0.29 -4.27
C LEU A 52 2.72 -0.84 -3.51
N ILE A 53 1.93 -0.47 -2.49
CA ILE A 53 1.02 -1.36 -1.80
C ILE A 53 -0.40 -1.02 -2.22
N ARG A 54 -1.19 -2.04 -2.57
CA ARG A 54 -2.58 -1.90 -3.02
C ARG A 54 -3.49 -2.85 -2.28
N ASN A 55 -4.79 -2.59 -2.32
CA ASN A 55 -5.78 -3.56 -1.88
C ASN A 55 -5.65 -4.84 -2.70
N SER A 56 -5.72 -5.98 -2.00
CA SER A 56 -5.72 -7.29 -2.63
C SER A 56 -7.12 -7.61 -3.14
N THR A 57 -7.19 -8.18 -4.34
CA THR A 57 -8.42 -8.76 -4.90
C THR A 57 -8.59 -10.23 -4.52
N ASN A 58 -7.59 -10.82 -3.84
CA ASN A 58 -7.62 -12.22 -3.42
C ASN A 58 -8.28 -12.34 -2.04
N PRO A 59 -9.25 -13.27 -1.86
CA PRO A 59 -9.83 -13.57 -0.56
C PRO A 59 -8.76 -13.95 0.47
N GLY A 60 -8.91 -13.49 1.72
CA GLY A 60 -8.03 -13.84 2.84
C GLY A 60 -6.67 -13.13 2.85
N THR A 61 -6.40 -12.24 1.89
CA THR A 61 -5.21 -11.38 1.90
C THR A 61 -5.68 -9.93 1.80
N PRO A 62 -5.40 -9.06 2.79
CA PRO A 62 -5.87 -7.68 2.74
C PRO A 62 -5.11 -6.82 1.71
N PHE A 63 -3.79 -7.02 1.58
CA PHE A 63 -2.94 -6.15 0.76
C PHE A 63 -2.01 -6.93 -0.17
N THR A 64 -1.52 -6.25 -1.20
CA THR A 64 -0.49 -6.78 -2.11
C THR A 64 0.59 -5.74 -2.31
N LEU A 65 1.84 -6.13 -2.09
CA LEU A 65 3.03 -5.36 -2.49
C LEU A 65 3.31 -5.65 -3.95
N SER A 66 3.31 -4.64 -4.80
CA SER A 66 3.76 -4.72 -6.19
C SER A 66 5.10 -4.01 -6.31
N VAL A 67 6.11 -4.65 -6.88
CA VAL A 67 7.47 -4.10 -7.03
C VAL A 67 8.00 -4.35 -8.43
N LEU A 68 8.72 -3.38 -8.99
CA LEU A 68 9.50 -3.57 -10.21
C LEU A 68 10.85 -4.20 -9.83
N ASP A 69 11.10 -5.45 -10.21
CA ASP A 69 12.39 -6.07 -9.91
C ASP A 69 13.54 -5.48 -10.76
N ARG A 70 14.78 -5.87 -10.45
CA ARG A 70 16.00 -5.41 -11.16
C ARG A 70 16.03 -5.77 -12.64
N ASN A 71 15.31 -6.79 -13.06
CA ASN A 71 15.16 -7.21 -14.45
C ASN A 71 13.99 -6.48 -15.15
N ARG A 72 13.42 -5.45 -14.53
CA ARG A 72 12.21 -4.73 -14.97
C ARG A 72 10.99 -5.65 -15.12
N VAL A 73 10.91 -6.69 -14.30
CA VAL A 73 9.74 -7.58 -14.26
C VAL A 73 8.92 -7.24 -13.01
N PRO A 74 7.64 -6.84 -13.15
CA PRO A 74 6.76 -6.66 -12.01
C PRO A 74 6.59 -7.96 -11.21
N LYS A 75 6.77 -7.87 -9.90
CA LYS A 75 6.52 -8.96 -8.93
C LYS A 75 5.44 -8.53 -7.95
N HIS A 76 4.67 -9.51 -7.48
CA HIS A 76 3.59 -9.27 -6.53
C HIS A 76 3.70 -10.22 -5.35
N TYR A 77 3.71 -9.65 -4.15
CA TYR A 77 3.80 -10.37 -2.89
C TYR A 77 2.53 -10.16 -2.09
N ARG A 78 1.93 -11.25 -1.63
CA ARG A 78 0.76 -11.20 -0.74
C ARG A 78 1.21 -10.71 0.63
N ILE A 79 0.55 -9.70 1.15
CA ILE A 79 0.73 -9.28 2.55
C ILE A 79 -0.42 -9.92 3.33
N THR A 80 -0.10 -10.97 4.08
CA THR A 80 -1.08 -11.68 4.90
C THR A 80 -1.19 -11.03 6.28
N LEU A 81 -2.34 -11.22 6.92
CA LEU A 81 -2.55 -10.81 8.31
C LEU A 81 -2.64 -12.07 9.15
N ALA A 82 -1.64 -12.29 10.01
CA ALA A 82 -1.68 -13.39 10.98
C ALA A 82 -2.49 -12.96 12.20
N HIS A 83 -3.40 -13.84 12.65
CA HIS A 83 -4.26 -13.59 13.81
C HIS A 83 -3.45 -13.18 15.03
N GLY A 84 -3.53 -11.90 15.41
CA GLY A 84 -2.88 -11.33 16.58
C GLY A 84 -1.37 -11.02 16.45
N LEU A 85 -0.72 -11.38 15.33
CA LEU A 85 0.71 -11.17 15.14
C LEU A 85 1.03 -9.98 14.21
N GLY A 86 0.12 -9.63 13.29
CA GLY A 86 0.27 -8.52 12.37
C GLY A 86 0.52 -8.93 10.92
N PHE A 87 1.06 -8.00 10.12
CA PHE A 87 1.28 -8.13 8.69
C PHE A 87 2.55 -8.89 8.36
N SER A 88 2.52 -9.66 7.27
CA SER A 88 3.67 -10.47 6.85
C SER A 88 3.71 -10.70 5.35
N ILE A 89 4.91 -10.75 4.77
CA ILE A 89 5.17 -11.22 3.39
C ILE A 89 5.83 -12.61 3.40
N ILE A 90 6.59 -12.93 4.45
CA ILE A 90 7.33 -14.18 4.61
C ILE A 90 7.01 -14.81 5.96
N ASP A 91 6.93 -16.14 6.00
CA ASP A 91 6.63 -16.86 7.24
C ASP A 91 7.56 -16.44 8.39
N LYS A 92 6.97 -16.28 9.58
CA LYS A 92 7.66 -15.99 10.85
C LYS A 92 8.25 -14.57 10.99
N LEU A 93 8.07 -13.68 10.01
CA LEU A 93 8.36 -12.25 10.16
C LEU A 93 7.06 -11.46 10.13
N TYR A 94 6.75 -10.78 11.23
CA TYR A 94 5.49 -10.06 11.42
C TYR A 94 5.73 -8.62 11.82
N PHE A 95 4.87 -7.73 11.33
CA PHE A 95 4.92 -6.29 11.55
C PHE A 95 3.59 -5.79 12.10
N PRO A 96 3.60 -4.86 13.06
CA PRO A 96 2.37 -4.35 13.66
C PRO A 96 1.50 -3.56 12.66
N ASP A 97 2.11 -2.91 11.68
CA ASP A 97 1.44 -2.11 10.66
C ASP A 97 2.21 -2.13 9.31
N LEU A 98 1.58 -1.64 8.24
CA LEU A 98 2.21 -1.56 6.91
C LEU A 98 3.48 -0.69 6.89
N PRO A 99 3.54 0.48 7.57
CA PRO A 99 4.77 1.27 7.63
C PRO A 99 5.96 0.51 8.23
N SER A 100 5.74 -0.26 9.29
CA SER A 100 6.78 -1.09 9.91
C SER A 100 7.26 -2.18 8.96
N LEU A 101 6.36 -2.73 8.14
CA LEU A 101 6.70 -3.69 7.09
C LEU A 101 7.55 -3.06 5.97
N VAL A 102 7.24 -1.82 5.57
CA VAL A 102 7.96 -1.10 4.51
C VAL A 102 9.35 -0.64 4.95
N ASN A 103 9.50 -0.22 6.21
CA ASN A 103 10.75 0.33 6.75
C ASN A 103 11.70 -0.71 7.37
N CYS A 104 11.44 -2.00 7.15
CA CYS A 104 12.25 -3.09 7.67
C CYS A 104 13.60 -3.23 6.96
#